data_AF-H8MLF4-F1
#
_entry.id   AF-H8MLF4-F1
#
_cell.length_a   1.000
_cell.length_b   1.000
_cell.length_c   1.000
_cell.angle_alpha   90.00
_cell.angle_beta   90.00
_cell.angle_gamma   90.00
#
_symmetry.space_group_name_H-M   'P 1'
#
loop_
_entity.id
_entity.type
_entity.pdbx_description
1 polymer ?
#
loop_
_entity_poly.entity_id
_entity_poly.type
_entity_poly.pdbx_seq_one_letter_code
_entity_poly.pdbx_strand_id
1 'polypeptide(L)'
;MLTARSPDNATVSHQSGLPPEMPFGRPVFQKSFHYQLLEHVPGSVEPRVVWERWQKDGELSPHEVLVSDGGWSVIRTHGFDPEVIAVSPSGQDVLRVCIPGLKKEAEGDCLIWRPLHLMWTTAGTFWSGASWPYFLHDGGTDFFVWRTYWGQRLVLDLTHAALIPEQEAPVHVMDATEQREVSVLLSELTEHLNEVQAFFAGPDSSHPIRPKALRAIAAIHLVGVHRIQACLPLLQEWESADLPISTMSSTAFPGATIETQFFRPITQHSMRLLGTEPRGFAPYRFLGARCTVPESVPDRRERALALKQNMRARDVLLQMGNPDFVIKQSRDVDGDTLWTETWEYDFLVEGQWKTLQLVWEQRRSRSRITHMEEIPAPWLQSDARVREFLQYL
;
A
#
# COMPACT_ATOMS: atom_id res chain seq x y z
N MET A 1 1.39 28.22 -6.93
CA MET A 1 1.57 26.79 -6.60
C MET A 1 2.80 26.66 -5.71
N LEU A 2 2.74 25.85 -4.66
CA LEU A 2 3.88 25.61 -3.76
C LEU A 2 4.51 24.23 -4.04
N THR A 3 5.83 24.13 -3.96
CA THR A 3 6.56 22.86 -4.09
C THR A 3 7.75 22.83 -3.15
N ALA A 4 8.03 21.69 -2.53
CA ALA A 4 9.29 21.47 -1.82
C ALA A 4 10.30 20.74 -2.72
N ARG A 5 11.56 21.16 -2.70
CA ARG A 5 12.66 20.42 -3.34
C ARG A 5 13.94 20.48 -2.50
N SER A 6 14.83 19.52 -2.72
CA SER A 6 16.23 19.67 -2.33
C SER A 6 17.02 20.18 -3.53
N PRO A 7 17.72 21.33 -3.44
CA PRO A 7 18.53 21.85 -4.55
C PRO A 7 19.66 20.89 -4.96
N ASP A 8 20.05 19.98 -4.07
CA ASP A 8 21.10 18.98 -4.31
C ASP A 8 20.57 17.68 -4.95
N ASN A 9 19.27 17.59 -5.28
CA ASN A 9 18.63 16.39 -5.85
C ASN A 9 18.93 15.10 -5.07
N ALA A 10 19.01 15.18 -3.73
CA ALA A 10 19.44 14.07 -2.87
C ALA A 10 20.84 13.51 -3.22
N THR A 11 21.74 14.35 -3.71
CA THR A 11 23.16 14.09 -3.84
C THR A 11 23.90 15.33 -3.35
N VAL A 12 24.05 15.42 -2.02
CA VAL A 12 24.82 16.52 -1.43
C VAL A 12 26.26 16.43 -1.94
N SER A 13 26.66 17.45 -2.69
CA SER A 13 28.09 17.77 -2.84
C SER A 13 28.54 18.23 -1.45
N HIS A 14 29.44 17.48 -0.80
CA HIS A 14 29.95 17.88 0.51
C HIS A 14 30.36 19.36 0.49
N GLN A 15 29.96 20.12 1.52
CA GLN A 15 30.20 21.57 1.69
C GLN A 15 31.68 21.98 1.51
N SER A 16 32.63 21.04 1.50
CA SER A 16 34.07 21.27 1.34
C SER A 16 34.55 21.30 -0.12
N GLY A 17 33.73 20.99 -1.13
CA GLY A 17 34.18 20.94 -2.53
C GLY A 17 35.20 19.84 -2.83
N LEU A 18 35.49 18.96 -1.87
CA LEU A 18 36.37 17.82 -2.03
C LEU A 18 35.54 16.56 -2.37
N PRO A 19 35.95 15.76 -3.36
CA PRO A 19 35.34 14.47 -3.60
C PRO A 19 35.50 13.59 -2.35
N PRO A 20 34.51 12.75 -1.99
CA PRO A 20 34.62 11.87 -0.84
C PRO A 20 35.78 10.88 -1.05
N GLU A 21 36.83 10.97 -0.24
CA GLU A 21 37.79 9.88 -0.09
C GLU A 21 37.08 8.75 0.66
N MET A 22 36.52 7.78 -0.07
CA MET A 22 35.96 6.57 0.51
C MET A 22 36.46 5.36 -0.28
N PRO A 23 37.42 4.58 0.25
CA PRO A 23 37.92 3.39 -0.44
C PRO A 23 36.88 2.26 -0.49
N PHE A 24 35.78 2.32 0.28
CA PHE A 24 34.70 1.31 0.25
C PHE A 24 33.32 1.90 0.61
N GLY A 25 32.41 1.96 -0.36
CA GLY A 25 30.97 2.15 -0.17
C GLY A 25 30.49 3.58 0.11
N ARG A 26 29.43 4.01 -0.60
CA ARG A 26 28.68 5.21 -0.20
C ARG A 26 28.06 4.96 1.18
N PRO A 27 28.07 5.93 2.11
CA PRO A 27 27.32 5.78 3.35
C PRO A 27 25.86 5.50 3.02
N VAL A 28 25.27 4.50 3.68
CA VAL A 28 23.89 4.02 3.44
C VAL A 28 22.86 5.12 3.74
N PHE A 29 23.23 6.16 4.49
CA PHE A 29 22.38 7.29 4.85
C PHE A 29 23.08 8.61 4.57
N GLN A 30 22.42 9.46 3.78
CA GLN A 30 22.88 10.80 3.48
C GLN A 30 22.61 11.75 4.66
N LYS A 31 23.51 12.70 4.88
CA LYS A 31 23.41 13.72 5.93
C LYS A 31 23.51 15.12 5.30
N SER A 32 23.13 16.12 6.09
CA SER A 32 23.16 17.54 5.72
C SER A 32 22.22 17.88 4.57
N PHE A 33 21.03 17.28 4.54
CA PHE A 33 20.02 17.64 3.54
C PHE A 33 19.56 19.08 3.69
N HIS A 34 19.43 19.75 2.54
CA HIS A 34 18.85 21.08 2.41
C HIS A 34 17.51 20.98 1.68
N TYR A 35 16.46 21.61 2.22
CA TYR A 35 15.15 21.72 1.59
C TYR A 35 14.77 23.18 1.41
N GLN A 36 14.09 23.46 0.31
CA GLN A 36 13.52 24.75 0.00
C GLN A 36 12.02 24.57 -0.26
N LEU A 37 11.20 25.41 0.36
CA LEU A 37 9.83 25.63 -0.11
C LEU A 37 9.85 26.72 -1.17
N LEU A 38 9.26 26.42 -2.31
CA LEU A 38 9.25 27.27 -3.48
C LEU A 38 7.83 27.66 -3.85
N GLU A 39 7.64 28.93 -4.19
CA GLU A 39 6.41 29.46 -4.73
C GLU A 39 6.57 29.79 -6.21
N HIS A 40 5.73 29.15 -7.02
CA HIS A 40 5.61 29.41 -8.45
C HIS A 40 4.62 30.55 -8.67
N VAL A 41 5.16 31.75 -8.90
CA VAL A 41 4.39 32.98 -9.18
C VAL A 41 4.09 33.07 -10.68
N PRO A 42 2.81 33.22 -11.09
CA PRO A 42 2.45 33.35 -12.50
C PRO A 42 3.22 34.50 -13.18
N GLY A 43 3.88 34.20 -14.29
CA GLY A 43 4.69 35.17 -15.06
C GLY A 43 6.13 35.33 -14.59
N SER A 44 6.54 34.73 -13.46
CA SER A 44 7.94 34.61 -13.09
C SER A 44 8.57 33.39 -13.77
N VAL A 45 9.80 33.55 -14.27
CA VAL A 45 10.60 32.44 -14.83
C VAL A 45 11.16 31.57 -13.70
N GLU A 46 11.53 32.20 -12.58
CA GLU A 46 12.12 31.51 -11.43
C GLU A 46 11.13 31.46 -10.27
N PRO A 47 11.06 30.32 -9.55
CA PRO A 47 10.25 30.23 -8.35
C PRO A 47 10.87 31.04 -7.21
N ARG A 48 10.02 31.65 -6.38
CA ARG A 48 10.43 32.38 -5.17
C ARG A 48 10.70 31.40 -4.03
N VAL A 49 11.86 31.50 -3.38
CA VAL A 49 12.12 30.75 -2.15
C VAL A 49 11.30 31.36 -1.01
N VAL A 50 10.43 30.56 -0.41
CA VAL A 50 9.59 30.96 0.74
C VAL A 50 10.37 30.77 2.04
N TRP A 51 10.98 29.60 2.21
CA TRP A 51 11.90 29.31 3.31
C TRP A 51 12.89 28.22 2.93
N GLU A 52 13.97 28.13 3.71
CA GLU A 52 15.01 27.12 3.62
C GLU A 52 15.15 26.38 4.95
N ARG A 53 15.41 25.08 4.90
CA ARG A 53 15.59 24.25 6.09
C ARG A 53 16.75 23.29 5.90
N TRP A 54 17.62 23.22 6.90
CA TRP A 54 18.69 22.23 6.96
C TRP A 54 18.30 21.11 7.91
N GLN A 55 18.64 19.87 7.53
CA GLN A 55 18.57 18.72 8.43
C GLN A 55 19.38 19.01 9.68
N LYS A 56 18.74 18.87 10.85
CA LYS A 56 19.39 19.11 12.15
C LYS A 56 20.36 17.98 12.48
N ASP A 57 21.31 18.25 13.38
CA ASP A 57 22.20 17.20 13.87
C ASP A 57 21.39 16.10 14.60
N GLY A 58 21.73 14.85 14.32
CA GLY A 58 20.97 13.68 14.79
C GLY A 58 19.64 13.39 14.08
N GLU A 59 19.12 14.29 13.24
CA GLU A 59 17.90 14.03 12.45
C GLU A 59 18.19 12.94 11.40
N LEU A 60 17.27 11.98 11.28
CA LEU A 60 17.38 10.93 10.26
C LEU A 60 17.19 11.49 8.85
N SER A 61 17.68 10.77 7.84
CA SER A 61 17.54 11.19 6.45
C SER A 61 16.05 11.34 6.09
N PRO A 62 15.67 12.40 5.35
CA PRO A 62 14.33 12.52 4.81
C PRO A 62 14.03 11.36 3.88
N HIS A 63 12.75 11.04 3.81
CA HIS A 63 12.22 10.11 2.84
C HIS A 63 11.16 10.79 1.98
N GLU A 64 10.35 11.66 2.57
CA GLU A 64 9.23 12.30 1.89
C GLU A 64 8.95 13.67 2.50
N VAL A 65 8.55 14.62 1.65
CA VAL A 65 8.09 15.94 2.06
C VAL A 65 6.77 16.23 1.37
N LEU A 66 5.75 16.54 2.16
CA LEU A 66 4.41 16.87 1.71
C LEU A 66 4.16 18.34 2.00
N VAL A 67 3.53 19.06 1.07
CA VAL A 67 3.31 20.51 1.17
C VAL A 67 1.83 20.80 0.95
N SER A 68 1.24 21.60 1.84
CA SER A 68 -0.12 22.09 1.70
C SER A 68 -0.17 23.39 0.90
N ASP A 69 -1.35 23.73 0.37
CA ASP A 69 -1.55 25.02 -0.31
C ASP A 69 -1.35 26.23 0.62
N GLY A 70 -1.55 26.05 1.92
CA GLY A 70 -1.29 27.06 2.95
C GLY A 70 0.19 27.22 3.32
N GLY A 71 1.09 26.42 2.73
CA GLY A 71 2.53 26.48 2.98
C GLY A 71 3.01 25.64 4.16
N TRP A 72 2.12 24.90 4.83
CA TRP A 72 2.54 23.87 5.77
C TRP A 72 3.33 22.79 5.04
N SER A 73 4.37 22.28 5.69
CA SER A 73 5.12 21.14 5.17
C SER A 73 5.28 20.07 6.23
N VAL A 74 5.17 18.81 5.83
CA VAL A 74 5.40 17.67 6.69
C VAL A 74 6.48 16.79 6.10
N ILE A 75 7.55 16.60 6.87
CA ILE A 75 8.73 15.82 6.50
C ILE A 75 8.65 14.48 7.24
N ARG A 76 8.73 13.39 6.50
CA ARG A 76 8.96 12.05 7.06
C ARG A 76 10.41 11.68 6.90
N THR A 77 11.04 11.29 8.00
CA THR A 77 12.39 10.71 7.96
C THR A 77 12.33 9.18 7.89
N HIS A 78 13.44 8.54 7.51
CA HIS A 78 13.56 7.09 7.39
C HIS A 78 14.70 6.54 8.24
N GLY A 79 14.52 5.34 8.80
CA GLY A 79 15.51 4.65 9.62
C GLY A 79 14.84 3.83 10.71
N PHE A 80 15.57 3.55 11.79
CA PHE A 80 15.07 2.73 12.91
C PHE A 80 14.18 3.49 13.91
N ASP A 81 14.32 4.82 13.95
CA ASP A 81 13.53 5.72 14.81
C ASP A 81 13.00 6.91 13.98
N PRO A 82 12.18 6.68 12.91
CA PRO A 82 11.74 7.75 12.05
C PRO A 82 10.87 8.77 12.78
N GLU A 83 10.84 9.97 12.23
CA GLU A 83 10.13 11.12 12.75
C GLU A 83 9.20 11.68 11.67
N VAL A 84 8.08 12.23 12.10
CA VAL A 84 7.23 13.11 11.32
C VAL A 84 7.39 14.52 11.87
N ILE A 85 7.91 15.42 11.05
CA ILE A 85 8.25 16.79 11.42
C ILE A 85 7.33 17.73 10.66
N ALA A 86 6.53 18.51 11.39
CA ALA A 86 5.72 19.57 10.80
C ALA A 86 6.48 20.91 10.82
N VAL A 87 6.49 21.58 9.68
CA VAL A 87 7.14 22.86 9.43
C VAL A 87 6.07 23.86 9.03
N SER A 88 6.03 24.98 9.74
CA SER A 88 5.09 26.08 9.49
C SER A 88 5.36 26.80 8.17
N PRO A 89 4.39 27.59 7.67
CA PRO A 89 4.58 28.41 6.48
C PRO A 89 5.75 29.40 6.59
N SER A 90 6.20 29.74 7.80
CA SER A 90 7.38 30.58 8.04
C SER A 90 8.71 29.81 8.03
N GLY A 91 8.68 28.48 7.88
CA GLY A 91 9.87 27.62 7.88
C GLY A 91 10.30 27.13 9.26
N GLN A 92 9.54 27.39 10.32
CA GLN A 92 9.85 26.91 11.67
C GLN A 92 9.29 25.51 11.91
N ASP A 93 10.11 24.61 12.48
CA ASP A 93 9.66 23.31 13.01
C ASP A 93 8.68 23.56 14.17
N VAL A 94 7.42 23.18 14.01
CA VAL A 94 6.38 23.35 15.05
C VAL A 94 6.13 22.09 15.85
N LEU A 95 6.28 20.92 15.22
CA LEU A 95 5.93 19.64 15.81
C LEU A 95 6.90 18.56 15.35
N ARG A 96 7.32 17.68 16.26
CA ARG A 96 8.10 16.49 15.95
C ARG A 96 7.46 15.30 16.64
N VAL A 97 7.08 14.30 15.86
CA VAL A 97 6.48 13.05 16.34
C VAL A 97 7.43 11.91 16.05
N CYS A 98 7.92 11.28 17.11
CA CYS A 98 8.76 10.11 17.06
C CYS A 98 7.91 8.86 16.83
N ILE A 99 8.35 7.99 15.91
CA ILE A 99 7.74 6.69 15.62
C ILE A 99 8.73 5.62 16.09
N PRO A 100 8.70 5.28 17.39
CA PRO A 100 9.69 4.39 18.00
C PRO A 100 9.61 2.98 17.45
N GLY A 101 10.76 2.32 17.40
CA GLY A 101 10.80 0.91 17.05
C GLY A 101 10.31 -0.05 18.11
N LEU A 102 10.16 -1.32 17.74
CA LEU A 102 9.66 -2.43 18.58
C LEU A 102 10.38 -2.57 19.95
N LYS A 103 11.61 -2.06 20.06
CA LYS A 103 12.49 -2.29 21.22
C LYS A 103 12.85 -1.02 22.00
N LYS A 104 12.32 0.15 21.62
CA LYS A 104 12.72 1.41 22.24
C LYS A 104 11.56 2.02 23.01
N GLU A 105 11.71 2.06 24.33
CA GLU A 105 11.00 3.04 25.14
C GLU A 105 11.56 4.41 24.76
N ALA A 106 10.67 5.35 24.46
CA ALA A 106 11.11 6.67 24.07
C ALA A 106 11.68 7.37 25.31
N GLU A 107 12.88 7.92 25.16
CA GLU A 107 13.51 8.76 26.18
C GLU A 107 13.33 10.23 25.76
N GLY A 108 12.86 11.09 26.68
CA GLY A 108 12.74 12.54 26.50
C GLY A 108 11.35 13.06 26.15
N ASP A 109 11.28 14.38 25.88
CA ASP A 109 10.04 15.15 25.70
C ASP A 109 9.43 15.05 24.28
N CYS A 110 9.82 14.04 23.47
CA CYS A 110 9.26 13.87 22.13
C CYS A 110 7.82 13.37 22.18
N LEU A 111 6.94 13.89 21.32
CA LEU A 111 5.62 13.27 21.11
C LEU A 111 5.80 11.93 20.42
N ILE A 112 5.07 10.92 20.89
CA ILE A 112 5.24 9.55 20.42
C ILE A 112 3.95 9.09 19.80
N TRP A 113 4.05 8.56 18.57
CA TRP A 113 2.94 7.86 17.94
C TRP A 113 3.34 6.42 17.66
N ARG A 114 2.53 5.48 18.16
CA ARG A 114 2.77 4.04 18.04
C ARG A 114 1.80 3.46 17.02
N PRO A 115 2.25 3.20 15.79
CA PRO A 115 1.45 2.45 14.85
C PRO A 115 1.24 1.03 15.38
N LEU A 116 0.00 0.54 15.31
CA LEU A 116 -0.36 -0.83 15.64
C LEU A 116 0.43 -1.82 14.80
N HIS A 117 0.72 -1.43 13.55
CA HIS A 117 1.39 -2.26 12.58
C HIS A 117 2.39 -1.47 11.74
N LEU A 118 3.65 -1.89 11.80
CA LEU A 118 4.75 -1.40 10.97
C LEU A 118 5.45 -2.57 10.31
N MET A 119 5.87 -2.36 9.07
CA MET A 119 6.82 -3.25 8.43
C MET A 119 8.23 -2.90 8.85
N TRP A 120 8.94 -3.92 9.33
CA TRP A 120 10.35 -3.83 9.69
C TRP A 120 11.18 -4.43 8.56
N THR A 121 12.08 -3.62 8.02
CA THR A 121 13.05 -4.07 7.03
C THR A 121 14.46 -3.97 7.61
N THR A 122 15.45 -4.53 6.92
CA THR A 122 16.86 -4.32 7.27
C THR A 122 17.32 -2.86 7.14
N ALA A 123 16.55 -2.02 6.45
CA ALA A 123 16.79 -0.60 6.29
C ALA A 123 16.07 0.28 7.35
N GLY A 124 15.26 -0.33 8.23
CA GLY A 124 14.49 0.35 9.25
C GLY A 124 12.98 0.20 9.07
N THR A 125 12.24 1.10 9.69
CA THR A 125 10.78 1.16 9.65
C THR A 125 10.32 1.64 8.28
N PHE A 126 9.52 0.81 7.61
CA PHE A 126 8.98 1.09 6.29
C PHE A 126 7.48 1.38 6.38
N TRP A 127 7.07 2.48 5.73
CA TRP A 127 5.66 2.78 5.48
C TRP A 127 5.33 2.31 4.08
N SER A 128 4.30 1.48 3.94
CA SER A 128 3.84 1.02 2.62
C SER A 128 3.43 2.21 1.75
N GLY A 129 3.65 2.05 0.44
CA GLY A 129 3.12 2.97 -0.58
C GLY A 129 1.58 3.06 -0.55
N ALA A 130 0.91 2.12 0.12
CA ALA A 130 -0.52 2.12 0.36
C ALA A 130 -0.97 3.03 1.54
N SER A 131 -0.09 3.88 2.08
CA SER A 131 -0.48 4.92 3.03
C SER A 131 -1.10 6.14 2.32
N TRP A 132 -1.90 6.91 3.04
CA TRP A 132 -2.62 8.08 2.50
C TRP A 132 -2.36 9.32 3.36
N PRO A 133 -1.30 10.09 3.04
CA PRO A 133 -1.08 11.39 3.65
C PRO A 133 -1.91 12.48 2.96
N TYR A 134 -2.47 13.39 3.75
CA TYR A 134 -3.21 14.54 3.26
C TYR A 134 -3.29 15.67 4.30
N PHE A 135 -3.58 16.87 3.82
CA PHE A 135 -3.88 18.04 4.65
C PHE A 135 -5.37 18.30 4.62
N LEU A 136 -5.94 18.79 5.72
CA LEU A 136 -7.32 19.24 5.76
C LEU A 136 -7.43 20.48 6.65
N HIS A 137 -8.40 21.33 6.34
CA HIS A 137 -8.72 22.52 7.13
C HIS A 137 -10.15 22.38 7.67
N ASP A 138 -10.32 22.52 8.97
CA ASP A 138 -11.63 22.45 9.63
C ASP A 138 -11.72 23.46 10.77
N GLY A 139 -12.79 24.26 10.79
CA GLY A 139 -13.05 25.22 11.88
C GLY A 139 -11.95 26.25 12.15
N GLY A 140 -11.10 26.58 11.18
CA GLY A 140 -9.94 27.47 11.39
C GLY A 140 -8.67 26.76 11.87
N THR A 141 -8.70 25.43 11.97
CA THR A 141 -7.57 24.59 12.34
C THR A 141 -7.05 23.82 11.12
N ASP A 142 -5.74 23.87 10.93
CA ASP A 142 -5.05 23.10 9.91
C ASP A 142 -4.59 21.77 10.51
N PHE A 143 -4.97 20.66 9.88
CA PHE A 143 -4.50 19.34 10.25
C PHE A 143 -3.66 18.71 9.16
N PHE A 144 -2.75 17.86 9.58
CA PHE A 144 -2.14 16.85 8.72
C PHE A 144 -2.53 15.46 9.21
N VAL A 145 -2.94 14.62 8.28
CA VAL A 145 -3.32 13.24 8.57
C VAL A 145 -2.49 12.31 7.71
N TRP A 146 -1.95 11.27 8.35
CA TRP A 146 -1.32 10.15 7.64
C TRP A 146 -2.03 8.86 8.00
N ARG A 147 -2.93 8.41 7.11
CA ARG A 147 -3.57 7.10 7.24
C ARG A 147 -2.57 6.03 6.84
N THR A 148 -2.29 5.10 7.75
CA THR A 148 -1.53 3.90 7.41
C THR A 148 -2.35 2.98 6.51
N TYR A 149 -1.68 2.06 5.83
CA TYR A 149 -2.36 1.05 5.01
C TYR A 149 -3.22 0.06 5.82
N TRP A 150 -3.18 0.12 7.17
CA TRP A 150 -4.06 -0.62 8.10
C TRP A 150 -5.18 0.24 8.67
N GLY A 151 -5.27 1.49 8.24
CA GLY A 151 -6.36 2.39 8.59
C GLY A 151 -6.21 3.16 9.88
N GLN A 152 -5.22 2.87 10.73
CA GLN A 152 -4.88 3.78 11.85
C GLN A 152 -4.34 5.10 11.29
N ARG A 153 -4.74 6.22 11.88
CA ARG A 153 -4.33 7.56 11.44
C ARG A 153 -3.39 8.22 12.45
N LEU A 154 -2.29 8.76 11.93
CA LEU A 154 -1.51 9.79 12.62
C LEU A 154 -2.20 11.13 12.37
N VAL A 155 -2.61 11.84 13.42
CA VAL A 155 -3.32 13.13 13.30
C VAL A 155 -2.52 14.23 13.98
N LEU A 156 -2.10 15.22 13.22
CA LEU A 156 -1.38 16.39 13.71
C LEU A 156 -2.29 17.61 13.61
N ASP A 157 -2.50 18.31 14.71
CA ASP A 157 -3.03 19.67 14.72
C ASP A 157 -1.85 20.63 14.52
N LEU A 158 -1.76 21.20 13.32
CA LEU A 158 -0.67 22.06 12.92
C LEU A 158 -0.80 23.45 13.54
N THR A 159 -2.03 23.93 13.74
CA THR A 159 -2.32 25.25 14.31
C THR A 159 -1.92 25.33 15.77
N HIS A 160 -2.20 24.28 16.55
CA HIS A 160 -1.91 24.22 17.97
C HIS A 160 -0.64 23.42 18.31
N ALA A 161 0.08 22.93 17.29
CA ALA A 161 1.30 22.13 17.42
C ALA A 161 1.10 20.92 18.36
N ALA A 162 0.09 20.10 18.06
CA ALA A 162 -0.27 18.95 18.89
C ALA A 162 -0.41 17.65 18.09
N LEU A 163 -0.07 16.53 18.72
CA LEU A 163 -0.42 15.19 18.27
C LEU A 163 -1.78 14.83 18.86
N ILE A 164 -2.78 14.62 18.01
CA ILE A 164 -4.16 14.37 18.44
C ILE A 164 -4.45 12.87 18.39
N PRO A 165 -4.99 12.27 19.46
CA PRO A 165 -5.52 10.92 19.41
C PRO A 165 -6.67 10.81 18.38
N GLU A 166 -6.72 9.74 17.58
CA GLU A 166 -7.70 9.61 16.51
C GLU A 166 -9.16 9.73 16.98
N GLN A 167 -9.48 9.26 18.20
CA GLN A 167 -10.83 9.36 18.77
C GLN A 167 -11.26 10.79 19.15
N GLU A 168 -10.31 11.73 19.25
CA GLU A 168 -10.56 13.15 19.55
C GLU A 168 -10.53 14.01 18.28
N ALA A 169 -10.11 13.44 17.15
CA ALA A 169 -10.00 14.11 15.87
C ALA A 169 -11.38 14.29 15.17
N PRO A 170 -11.50 15.22 14.20
CA PRO A 170 -12.73 15.39 13.41
C PRO A 170 -12.89 14.27 12.36
N VAL A 171 -13.08 13.02 12.82
CA VAL A 171 -13.08 11.81 11.98
C VAL A 171 -14.04 11.89 10.80
N HIS A 172 -15.23 12.48 10.98
CA HIS A 172 -16.18 12.65 9.88
C HIS A 172 -15.67 13.56 8.75
N VAL A 173 -14.94 14.63 9.10
CA VAL A 173 -14.34 15.55 8.11
C VAL A 173 -13.15 14.87 7.42
N MET A 174 -12.38 14.10 8.18
CA MET A 174 -11.28 13.28 7.68
C MET A 174 -11.77 12.25 6.65
N ASP A 175 -12.80 11.47 6.98
CA ASP A 175 -13.42 10.49 6.09
C ASP A 175 -13.95 11.15 4.81
N ALA A 176 -14.65 12.28 4.93
CA ALA A 176 -15.18 13.02 3.79
C ALA A 176 -14.07 13.56 2.87
N THR A 177 -12.93 13.94 3.45
CA THR A 177 -11.75 14.40 2.70
C THR A 177 -11.11 13.24 1.95
N GLU A 178 -10.83 12.12 2.63
CA GLU A 178 -10.30 10.90 2.01
C GLU A 178 -11.21 10.45 0.86
N GLN A 179 -12.53 10.39 1.06
CA GLN A 179 -13.48 10.03 0.01
C GLN A 179 -13.37 10.91 -1.23
N ARG A 180 -13.29 12.22 -1.05
CA ARG A 180 -13.19 13.18 -2.16
C ARG A 180 -11.87 13.02 -2.91
N GLU A 181 -10.75 13.01 -2.20
CA GLU A 181 -9.43 12.92 -2.82
C GLU A 181 -9.21 11.58 -3.53
N VAL A 182 -9.63 10.48 -2.91
CA VAL A 182 -9.55 9.14 -3.49
C VAL A 182 -10.39 9.07 -4.77
N SER A 183 -11.60 9.61 -4.76
CA SER A 183 -12.46 9.63 -5.96
C SER A 183 -11.82 10.43 -7.09
N VAL A 184 -11.27 11.61 -6.79
CA VAL A 184 -10.59 12.47 -7.77
C VAL A 184 -9.37 11.76 -8.35
N LEU A 185 -8.48 11.24 -7.49
CA LEU A 185 -7.27 10.55 -7.95
C LEU A 185 -7.61 9.32 -8.79
N LEU A 186 -8.55 8.50 -8.34
CA LEU A 186 -8.90 7.29 -9.06
C LEU A 186 -9.55 7.61 -10.40
N SER A 187 -10.41 8.63 -10.49
CA SER A 187 -10.98 9.09 -11.76
C SER A 187 -9.88 9.52 -12.72
N GLU A 188 -8.97 10.39 -12.28
CA GLU A 188 -7.84 10.87 -13.09
C GLU A 188 -6.97 9.70 -13.59
N LEU A 189 -6.58 8.79 -12.70
CA LEU A 189 -5.74 7.66 -13.08
C LEU A 189 -6.45 6.66 -14.00
N THR A 190 -7.79 6.57 -13.92
CA THR A 190 -8.58 5.72 -14.83
C THR A 190 -8.59 6.31 -16.24
N GLU A 191 -8.73 7.63 -16.38
CA GLU A 191 -8.61 8.31 -17.69
C GLU A 191 -7.23 8.07 -18.34
N HIS A 192 -6.19 7.90 -17.51
CA HIS A 192 -4.82 7.60 -17.92
C HIS A 192 -4.40 6.14 -17.69
N LEU A 193 -5.35 5.19 -17.65
CA LEU A 193 -5.06 3.80 -17.25
C LEU A 193 -3.98 3.14 -18.11
N ASN A 194 -3.98 3.39 -19.42
CA ASN A 194 -2.96 2.86 -20.33
C ASN A 194 -1.55 3.39 -20.01
N GLU A 195 -1.42 4.66 -19.60
CA GLU A 195 -0.14 5.25 -19.18
C GLU A 195 0.32 4.67 -17.85
N VAL A 196 -0.61 4.45 -16.92
CA VAL A 196 -0.30 3.74 -15.66
C VAL A 196 0.22 2.33 -15.96
N GLN A 197 -0.43 1.60 -16.87
CA GLN A 197 0.00 0.27 -17.26
C GLN A 197 1.39 0.26 -17.89
N ALA A 198 1.64 1.19 -18.82
CA ALA A 198 2.95 1.36 -19.43
C ALA A 198 4.04 1.70 -18.40
N PHE A 199 3.73 2.54 -17.40
CA PHE A 199 4.65 2.88 -16.32
C PHE A 199 5.08 1.66 -15.51
N PHE A 200 4.14 0.80 -15.09
CA PHE A 200 4.48 -0.40 -14.31
C PHE A 200 5.12 -1.52 -15.16
N ALA A 201 4.86 -1.57 -16.46
CA ALA A 201 5.51 -2.51 -17.37
C ALA A 201 6.93 -2.07 -17.81
N GLY A 202 7.22 -0.77 -17.72
CA GLY A 202 8.47 -0.17 -18.20
C GLY A 202 9.54 0.01 -17.12
N PRO A 203 10.83 0.11 -17.51
CA PRO A 203 11.92 0.42 -16.58
C PRO A 203 12.04 1.91 -16.24
N ASP A 204 11.21 2.78 -16.84
CA ASP A 204 11.36 4.23 -16.73
C ASP A 204 10.88 4.76 -15.37
N SER A 205 11.84 4.89 -14.46
CA SER A 205 11.63 5.47 -13.13
C SER A 205 11.30 6.97 -13.12
N SER A 206 11.40 7.67 -14.26
CA SER A 206 11.22 9.13 -14.37
C SER A 206 9.85 9.57 -14.92
N HIS A 207 8.93 8.62 -15.15
CA HIS A 207 7.62 8.93 -15.72
C HIS A 207 6.83 9.93 -14.85
N PRO A 208 6.24 11.01 -15.42
CA PRO A 208 5.50 12.02 -14.65
C PRO A 208 4.32 11.47 -13.85
N ILE A 209 3.68 10.40 -14.33
CA ILE A 209 2.56 9.74 -13.63
C ILE A 209 2.99 9.00 -12.36
N ARG A 210 4.28 8.69 -12.20
CA ARG A 210 4.80 7.80 -11.15
C ARG A 210 4.30 8.15 -9.74
N PRO A 211 4.36 9.40 -9.26
CA PRO A 211 3.91 9.72 -7.90
C PRO A 211 2.43 9.40 -7.68
N LYS A 212 1.58 9.60 -8.70
CA LYS A 212 0.15 9.30 -8.64
C LYS A 212 -0.12 7.81 -8.82
N ALA A 213 0.53 7.16 -9.78
CA ALA A 213 0.37 5.75 -10.08
C ALA A 213 0.73 4.85 -8.89
N LEU A 214 1.76 5.20 -8.12
CA LEU A 214 2.13 4.47 -6.90
C LEU A 214 1.06 4.56 -5.80
N ARG A 215 0.20 5.60 -5.83
CA ARG A 215 -0.93 5.77 -4.90
C ARG A 215 -2.22 5.08 -5.36
N ALA A 216 -2.26 4.53 -6.56
CA ALA A 216 -3.47 3.92 -7.13
C ALA A 216 -4.03 2.80 -6.24
N ILE A 217 -3.18 1.95 -5.67
CA ILE A 217 -3.60 0.86 -4.79
C ILE A 217 -4.24 1.38 -3.50
N ALA A 218 -3.63 2.39 -2.86
CA ALA A 218 -4.24 3.04 -1.71
C ALA A 218 -5.62 3.59 -2.06
N ALA A 219 -5.74 4.30 -3.20
CA ALA A 219 -7.01 4.83 -3.64
C ALA A 219 -8.06 3.73 -3.85
N ILE A 220 -7.72 2.67 -4.60
CA ILE A 220 -8.59 1.51 -4.84
C ILE A 220 -9.06 0.90 -3.50
N HIS A 221 -8.13 0.64 -2.58
CA HIS A 221 -8.44 0.11 -1.26
C HIS A 221 -9.40 1.00 -0.49
N LEU A 222 -9.14 2.31 -0.47
CA LEU A 222 -9.96 3.29 0.25
C LEU A 222 -11.35 3.46 -0.35
N VAL A 223 -11.55 3.25 -1.65
CA VAL A 223 -12.90 3.17 -2.25
C VAL A 223 -13.72 2.06 -1.56
N GLY A 224 -13.12 0.89 -1.36
CA GLY A 224 -13.76 -0.22 -0.67
C GLY A 224 -14.05 0.08 0.80
N VAL A 225 -13.06 0.60 1.54
CA VAL A 225 -13.19 0.95 2.96
C VAL A 225 -14.29 1.98 3.20
N HIS A 226 -14.31 3.05 2.41
CA HIS A 226 -15.29 4.13 2.53
C HIS A 226 -16.61 3.85 1.83
N ARG A 227 -16.72 2.70 1.15
CA ARG A 227 -17.90 2.28 0.38
C ARG A 227 -18.35 3.33 -0.65
N ILE A 228 -17.40 3.89 -1.40
CA ILE A 228 -17.65 4.96 -2.39
C ILE A 228 -18.31 4.37 -3.65
N GLN A 229 -19.63 4.19 -3.61
CA GLN A 229 -20.39 3.55 -4.70
C GLN A 229 -20.21 4.24 -6.07
N ALA A 230 -20.01 5.56 -6.09
CA ALA A 230 -19.76 6.30 -7.32
C ALA A 230 -18.50 5.85 -8.08
N CYS A 231 -17.52 5.24 -7.39
CA CYS A 231 -16.29 4.74 -7.99
C CYS A 231 -16.40 3.29 -8.50
N LEU A 232 -17.56 2.62 -8.36
CA LEU A 232 -17.73 1.24 -8.84
C LEU A 232 -17.40 1.07 -10.34
N PRO A 233 -17.83 1.95 -11.26
CA PRO A 233 -17.45 1.84 -12.67
C PRO A 233 -15.93 1.90 -12.88
N LEU A 234 -15.24 2.78 -12.14
CA LEU A 234 -13.78 2.89 -12.19
C LEU A 234 -13.13 1.58 -11.74
N LEU A 235 -13.57 0.99 -10.62
CA LEU A 235 -13.07 -0.31 -10.16
C LEU A 235 -13.24 -1.41 -11.21
N GLN A 236 -14.35 -1.41 -11.96
CA GLN A 236 -14.57 -2.38 -13.03
C GLN A 236 -13.57 -2.22 -14.19
N GLU A 237 -13.12 -1.00 -14.48
CA GLU A 237 -12.04 -0.74 -15.45
C GLU A 237 -10.69 -1.23 -14.90
N TRP A 238 -10.37 -0.89 -13.65
CA TRP A 238 -9.15 -1.34 -12.98
C TRP A 238 -9.05 -2.86 -12.82
N GLU A 239 -10.17 -3.58 -12.77
CA GLU A 239 -10.16 -5.05 -12.71
C GLU A 239 -9.50 -5.66 -13.96
N SER A 240 -9.64 -4.98 -15.11
CA SER A 240 -9.03 -5.39 -16.37
C SER A 240 -7.52 -5.11 -16.45
N ALA A 241 -6.97 -4.30 -15.53
CA ALA A 241 -5.56 -3.93 -15.53
C ALA A 241 -4.67 -5.13 -15.15
N ASP A 242 -3.95 -5.66 -16.14
CA ASP A 242 -3.14 -6.87 -16.02
C ASP A 242 -1.66 -6.53 -15.90
N LEU A 243 -1.11 -6.64 -14.70
CA LEU A 243 0.27 -6.29 -14.39
C LEU A 243 0.80 -7.24 -13.32
N PRO A 244 1.82 -8.07 -13.62
CA PRO A 244 2.40 -8.94 -12.62
C PRO A 244 3.22 -8.14 -11.61
N ILE A 245 3.11 -8.47 -10.32
CA ILE A 245 3.94 -7.86 -9.28
C ILE A 245 5.01 -8.80 -8.75
N SER A 246 4.61 -10.02 -8.41
CA SER A 246 5.44 -10.94 -7.67
C SER A 246 5.11 -12.36 -8.08
N THR A 247 6.07 -13.23 -7.82
CA THR A 247 5.93 -14.65 -8.09
C THR A 247 6.31 -15.47 -6.87
N MET A 248 5.55 -16.51 -6.57
CA MET A 248 5.87 -17.48 -5.52
C MET A 248 5.71 -18.91 -6.03
N SER A 249 6.39 -19.90 -5.45
CA SER A 249 6.20 -21.30 -5.84
C SER A 249 4.85 -21.83 -5.37
N SER A 250 4.20 -22.70 -6.16
CA SER A 250 2.94 -23.34 -5.78
C SER A 250 3.16 -24.66 -5.03
N THR A 251 2.50 -24.82 -3.89
CA THR A 251 2.34 -26.09 -3.17
C THR A 251 1.28 -26.97 -3.86
N ALA A 252 0.23 -26.38 -4.46
CA ALA A 252 -0.80 -27.10 -5.20
C ALA A 252 -0.26 -27.72 -6.51
N PHE A 253 0.70 -27.05 -7.15
CA PHE A 253 1.40 -27.49 -8.35
C PHE A 253 2.92 -27.52 -8.14
N PRO A 254 3.49 -28.66 -7.70
CA PRO A 254 4.93 -28.78 -7.54
C PRO A 254 5.69 -28.44 -8.84
N GLY A 255 6.54 -27.42 -8.76
CA GLY A 255 7.33 -26.91 -9.90
C GLY A 255 6.67 -25.79 -10.71
N ALA A 256 5.44 -25.40 -10.37
CA ALA A 256 4.78 -24.23 -10.93
C ALA A 256 5.00 -23.00 -10.05
N THR A 257 4.74 -21.84 -10.64
CA THR A 257 4.84 -20.53 -10.00
C THR A 257 3.49 -19.84 -10.05
N ILE A 258 3.09 -19.23 -8.95
CA ILE A 258 1.93 -18.34 -8.84
C ILE A 258 2.44 -16.93 -9.08
N GLU A 259 1.97 -16.32 -10.16
CA GLU A 259 2.16 -14.90 -10.45
C GLU A 259 0.96 -14.12 -9.90
N THR A 260 1.23 -13.17 -9.01
CA THR A 260 0.22 -12.28 -8.43
C THR A 260 0.07 -11.04 -9.31
N GLN A 261 -1.17 -10.61 -9.55
CA GLN A 261 -1.44 -9.35 -10.25
C GLN A 261 -1.40 -8.16 -9.29
N PHE A 262 -0.91 -7.02 -9.76
CA PHE A 262 -0.63 -5.82 -8.96
C PHE A 262 -1.91 -5.15 -8.44
N PHE A 263 -2.88 -4.88 -9.33
CA PHE A 263 -4.13 -4.16 -8.96
C PHE A 263 -5.29 -5.09 -8.65
N ARG A 264 -5.40 -6.20 -9.38
CA ARG A 264 -6.61 -7.01 -9.42
C ARG A 264 -7.07 -7.56 -8.05
N PRO A 265 -6.20 -8.09 -7.16
CA PRO A 265 -6.65 -8.59 -5.87
C PRO A 265 -7.33 -7.50 -5.01
N ILE A 266 -6.74 -6.31 -4.93
CA ILE A 266 -7.28 -5.20 -4.13
C ILE A 266 -8.51 -4.56 -4.78
N THR A 267 -8.54 -4.46 -6.11
CA THR A 267 -9.71 -3.99 -6.87
C THR A 267 -10.91 -4.89 -6.62
N GLN A 268 -10.73 -6.19 -6.80
CA GLN A 268 -11.81 -7.17 -6.60
C GLN A 268 -12.25 -7.20 -5.14
N HIS A 269 -11.35 -7.10 -4.17
CA HIS A 269 -11.73 -6.99 -2.76
C HIS A 269 -12.57 -5.73 -2.50
N SER A 270 -12.18 -4.60 -3.06
CA SER A 270 -12.91 -3.33 -2.91
C SER A 270 -14.31 -3.38 -3.52
N MET A 271 -14.48 -4.04 -4.67
CA MET A 271 -15.80 -4.30 -5.25
C MET A 271 -16.70 -5.16 -4.34
N ARG A 272 -16.12 -6.17 -3.67
CA ARG A 272 -16.86 -7.02 -2.72
C ARG A 272 -17.33 -6.23 -1.49
N LEU A 273 -16.52 -5.31 -0.98
CA LEU A 273 -16.92 -4.39 0.11
C LEU A 273 -18.08 -3.46 -0.30
N LEU A 274 -18.18 -3.13 -1.60
CA LEU A 274 -19.33 -2.42 -2.17
C LEU A 274 -20.55 -3.31 -2.42
N GLY A 275 -20.47 -4.61 -2.13
CA GLY A 275 -21.54 -5.58 -2.35
C GLY A 275 -21.68 -6.06 -3.80
N THR A 276 -20.65 -5.88 -4.62
CA THR A 276 -20.66 -6.27 -6.04
C THR A 276 -19.72 -7.44 -6.31
N GLU A 277 -20.18 -8.43 -7.07
CA GLU A 277 -19.32 -9.51 -7.58
C GLU A 277 -18.41 -9.01 -8.70
N PRO A 278 -17.08 -9.24 -8.61
CA PRO A 278 -16.17 -8.91 -9.71
C PRO A 278 -16.47 -9.70 -10.98
N ARG A 279 -16.00 -9.21 -12.15
CA ARG A 279 -16.13 -9.92 -13.44
C ARG A 279 -15.36 -11.25 -13.45
N GLY A 280 -14.44 -11.40 -12.50
CA GLY A 280 -13.76 -12.65 -12.22
C GLY A 280 -12.48 -12.82 -13.04
N PHE A 281 -11.86 -11.71 -13.48
CA PHE A 281 -10.50 -11.77 -14.04
C PHE A 281 -9.54 -12.40 -13.03
N ALA A 282 -8.46 -13.04 -13.49
CA ALA A 282 -7.57 -13.83 -12.63
C ALA A 282 -6.64 -12.96 -11.74
N PRO A 283 -6.81 -12.88 -10.40
CA PRO A 283 -5.86 -12.15 -9.55
C PRO A 283 -4.54 -12.90 -9.37
N TYR A 284 -4.54 -14.21 -9.65
CA TYR A 284 -3.37 -15.09 -9.63
C TYR A 284 -3.30 -15.91 -10.91
N ARG A 285 -2.10 -16.11 -11.45
CA ARG A 285 -1.83 -16.97 -12.61
C ARG A 285 -0.88 -18.10 -12.24
N PHE A 286 -1.20 -19.32 -12.66
CA PHE A 286 -0.39 -20.50 -12.37
C PHE A 286 0.52 -20.84 -13.55
N LEU A 287 1.71 -20.24 -13.59
CA LEU A 287 2.72 -20.45 -14.62
C LEU A 287 3.37 -21.82 -14.49
N GLY A 288 3.46 -22.57 -15.58
CA GLY A 288 4.08 -23.91 -15.60
C GLY A 288 3.15 -25.06 -15.16
N ALA A 289 1.91 -24.78 -14.76
CA ALA A 289 0.92 -25.79 -14.33
C ALA A 289 0.43 -26.76 -15.44
N ARG A 290 0.88 -26.57 -16.69
CA ARG A 290 0.45 -27.33 -17.89
C ARG A 290 -1.08 -27.38 -18.04
N CYS A 291 -1.77 -26.31 -17.66
CA CYS A 291 -3.18 -26.10 -17.92
C CYS A 291 -3.44 -24.63 -18.26
N THR A 292 -4.31 -24.40 -19.24
CA THR A 292 -4.85 -23.07 -19.53
C THR A 292 -6.09 -22.88 -18.68
N VAL A 293 -5.98 -22.05 -17.65
CA VAL A 293 -7.10 -21.72 -16.77
C VAL A 293 -7.94 -20.65 -17.48
N PRO A 294 -9.28 -20.78 -17.54
CA PRO A 294 -10.12 -19.70 -18.01
C PRO A 294 -9.86 -18.43 -17.20
N GLU A 295 -9.79 -17.29 -17.88
CA GLU A 295 -9.52 -16.01 -17.21
C GLU A 295 -10.65 -15.65 -16.24
N SER A 296 -11.90 -15.93 -16.63
CA SER A 296 -13.08 -15.84 -15.80
C SER A 296 -13.96 -17.08 -15.95
N VAL A 297 -14.66 -17.43 -14.87
CA VAL A 297 -15.61 -18.54 -14.84
C VAL A 297 -16.90 -18.04 -14.20
N PRO A 298 -18.04 -18.04 -14.93
CA PRO A 298 -19.33 -17.68 -14.36
C PRO A 298 -19.84 -18.80 -13.44
N ASP A 299 -20.80 -18.47 -12.57
CA ASP A 299 -21.54 -19.43 -11.75
C ASP A 299 -20.63 -20.29 -10.85
N ARG A 300 -19.57 -19.69 -10.30
CA ARG A 300 -18.59 -20.38 -9.43
C ARG A 300 -19.27 -21.12 -8.27
N ARG A 301 -20.37 -20.58 -7.75
CA ARG A 301 -21.16 -21.23 -6.69
C ARG A 301 -21.67 -22.61 -7.09
N GLU A 302 -22.31 -22.72 -8.25
CA GLU A 302 -22.88 -23.99 -8.72
C GLU A 302 -21.78 -24.99 -9.03
N ARG A 303 -20.67 -24.51 -9.59
CA ARG A 303 -19.48 -25.31 -9.89
C ARG A 303 -18.80 -25.82 -8.62
N ALA A 304 -18.83 -25.05 -7.53
CA ALA A 304 -18.27 -25.46 -6.24
C ALA A 304 -18.93 -26.74 -5.70
N LEU A 305 -20.22 -26.96 -5.97
CA LEU A 305 -20.96 -28.13 -5.50
C LEU A 305 -20.45 -29.45 -6.08
N ALA A 306 -19.82 -29.40 -7.26
CA ALA A 306 -19.25 -30.57 -7.90
C ALA A 306 -17.80 -30.85 -7.46
N LEU A 307 -17.19 -29.99 -6.64
CA LEU A 307 -15.83 -30.20 -6.15
C LEU A 307 -15.76 -31.38 -5.17
N LYS A 308 -14.63 -32.08 -5.21
CA LYS A 308 -14.34 -33.20 -4.31
C LYS A 308 -12.93 -33.05 -3.77
N GLN A 309 -12.72 -33.45 -2.52
CA GLN A 309 -11.42 -33.36 -1.85
C GLN A 309 -10.30 -34.17 -2.55
N ASN A 310 -10.65 -35.18 -3.35
CA ASN A 310 -9.68 -35.95 -4.13
C ASN A 310 -9.36 -35.36 -5.52
N MET A 311 -9.94 -34.21 -5.88
CA MET A 311 -9.62 -33.53 -7.14
C MET A 311 -8.19 -33.03 -7.16
N ARG A 312 -7.61 -32.99 -8.36
CA ARG A 312 -6.29 -32.40 -8.57
C ARG A 312 -6.43 -30.89 -8.73
N ALA A 313 -5.37 -30.14 -8.41
CA ALA A 313 -5.31 -28.69 -8.55
C ALA A 313 -5.72 -28.22 -9.96
N ARG A 314 -5.29 -28.92 -11.01
CA ARG A 314 -5.70 -28.66 -12.40
C ARG A 314 -7.21 -28.74 -12.60
N ASP A 315 -7.84 -29.78 -12.06
CA ASP A 315 -9.27 -30.02 -12.26
C ASP A 315 -10.09 -28.96 -11.51
N VAL A 316 -9.63 -28.57 -10.31
CA VAL A 316 -10.19 -27.44 -9.56
C VAL A 316 -10.10 -26.13 -10.35
N LEU A 317 -8.92 -25.78 -10.90
CA LEU A 317 -8.76 -24.54 -11.68
C LEU A 317 -9.59 -24.55 -12.96
N LEU A 318 -9.69 -25.67 -13.68
CA LEU A 318 -10.55 -25.77 -14.86
C LEU A 318 -12.04 -25.64 -14.52
N GLN A 319 -12.42 -26.07 -13.32
CA GLN A 319 -13.81 -26.03 -12.86
C GLN A 319 -14.20 -24.69 -12.26
N MET A 320 -13.33 -24.07 -11.46
CA MET A 320 -13.61 -22.87 -10.64
C MET A 320 -12.97 -21.60 -11.17
N GLY A 321 -12.02 -21.71 -12.10
CA GLY A 321 -11.14 -20.60 -12.48
C GLY A 321 -10.06 -20.35 -11.44
N ASN A 322 -9.46 -19.17 -11.51
CA ASN A 322 -8.43 -18.75 -10.57
C ASN A 322 -9.06 -18.40 -9.20
N PRO A 323 -8.38 -18.73 -8.08
CA PRO A 323 -8.83 -18.33 -6.75
C PRO A 323 -8.80 -16.82 -6.59
N ASP A 324 -9.65 -16.28 -5.72
CA ASP A 324 -9.73 -14.85 -5.40
C ASP A 324 -8.64 -14.43 -4.40
N PHE A 325 -8.15 -15.39 -3.62
CA PHE A 325 -7.02 -15.21 -2.71
C PHE A 325 -6.20 -16.49 -2.60
N VAL A 326 -4.87 -16.34 -2.57
CA VAL A 326 -3.93 -17.43 -2.31
C VAL A 326 -2.99 -17.02 -1.20
N ILE A 327 -2.93 -17.84 -0.15
CA ILE A 327 -1.95 -17.69 0.92
C ILE A 327 -1.11 -18.95 1.04
N LYS A 328 0.20 -18.76 1.16
CA LYS A 328 1.16 -19.85 1.35
C LYS A 328 1.78 -19.73 2.73
N GLN A 329 1.81 -20.84 3.45
CA GLN A 329 2.34 -20.90 4.81
C GLN A 329 3.28 -22.09 4.94
N SER A 330 4.23 -21.98 5.87
CA SER A 330 5.07 -23.08 6.32
C SER A 330 4.90 -23.30 7.81
N ARG A 331 5.06 -24.55 8.24
CA ARG A 331 5.18 -24.92 9.65
C ARG A 331 6.15 -26.08 9.79
N ASP A 332 6.86 -26.13 10.91
CA ASP A 332 7.72 -27.26 11.22
C ASP A 332 6.91 -28.41 11.82
N VAL A 333 7.06 -29.60 11.25
CA VAL A 333 6.41 -30.83 11.70
C VAL A 333 7.47 -31.92 11.75
N ASP A 334 7.77 -32.41 12.95
CA ASP A 334 8.76 -33.48 13.18
C ASP A 334 10.17 -33.19 12.60
N GLY A 335 10.56 -31.91 12.55
CA GLY A 335 11.85 -31.47 12.00
C GLY A 335 11.86 -31.23 10.49
N ASP A 336 10.75 -31.49 9.80
CA ASP A 336 10.55 -31.16 8.39
C ASP A 336 9.67 -29.92 8.23
N THR A 337 9.98 -29.05 7.26
CA THR A 337 9.11 -27.92 6.90
C THR A 337 7.97 -28.40 6.02
N LEU A 338 6.75 -28.37 6.55
CA LEU A 338 5.52 -28.63 5.81
C LEU A 338 4.98 -27.34 5.21
N TRP A 339 4.82 -27.31 3.89
CA TRP A 339 4.21 -26.20 3.17
C TRP A 339 2.72 -26.47 2.92
N THR A 340 1.90 -25.46 3.20
CA THR A 340 0.48 -25.40 2.87
C THR A 340 0.20 -24.23 1.93
N GLU A 341 -0.80 -24.39 1.07
CA GLU A 341 -1.32 -23.32 0.23
C GLU A 341 -2.84 -23.34 0.32
N THR A 342 -3.45 -22.23 0.73
CA THR A 342 -4.90 -22.11 0.83
C THR A 342 -5.39 -21.28 -0.34
N TRP A 343 -6.33 -21.84 -1.10
CA TRP A 343 -7.07 -21.16 -2.15
C TRP A 343 -8.43 -20.77 -1.62
N GLU A 344 -8.80 -19.51 -1.80
CA GLU A 344 -10.11 -19.00 -1.42
C GLU A 344 -10.90 -18.58 -2.66
N TYR A 345 -12.17 -18.98 -2.71
CA TYR A 345 -13.13 -18.57 -3.73
C TYR A 345 -14.32 -17.92 -3.05
N ASP A 346 -14.55 -16.64 -3.35
CA ASP A 346 -15.65 -15.86 -2.81
C ASP A 346 -16.83 -15.82 -3.77
N PHE A 347 -18.03 -15.91 -3.22
CA PHE A 347 -19.27 -15.78 -3.98
C PHE A 347 -20.41 -15.28 -3.09
N LEU A 348 -21.38 -14.62 -3.69
CA LEU A 348 -22.57 -14.12 -3.00
C LEU A 348 -23.67 -15.19 -2.98
N VAL A 349 -24.09 -15.62 -1.79
CA VAL A 349 -25.18 -16.60 -1.59
C VAL A 349 -26.28 -15.94 -0.79
N GLU A 350 -27.46 -15.76 -1.40
CA GLU A 350 -28.63 -15.18 -0.70
C GLU A 350 -28.33 -13.83 -0.04
N GLY A 351 -27.51 -13.00 -0.68
CA GLY A 351 -27.09 -11.69 -0.17
C GLY A 351 -26.00 -11.73 0.90
N GLN A 352 -25.44 -12.91 1.20
CA GLN A 352 -24.32 -13.07 2.12
C GLN A 352 -23.07 -13.54 1.39
N TRP A 353 -21.92 -12.92 1.69
CA TRP A 353 -20.64 -13.39 1.18
C TRP A 353 -20.23 -14.68 1.89
N LYS A 354 -19.93 -15.70 1.08
CA LYS A 354 -19.34 -16.96 1.51
C LYS A 354 -17.98 -17.13 0.84
N THR A 355 -17.11 -17.88 1.49
CA THR A 355 -15.81 -18.26 0.96
C THR A 355 -15.68 -19.77 1.03
N LEU A 356 -15.41 -20.39 -0.13
CA LEU A 356 -14.92 -21.76 -0.20
C LEU A 356 -13.40 -21.74 -0.01
N GLN A 357 -12.91 -22.42 1.02
CA GLN A 357 -11.48 -22.59 1.28
C GLN A 357 -11.04 -23.99 0.90
N LEU A 358 -9.96 -24.08 0.11
CA LEU A 358 -9.28 -25.33 -0.24
C LEU A 358 -7.84 -25.27 0.28
N VAL A 359 -7.47 -26.16 1.20
CA VAL A 359 -6.10 -26.22 1.73
C VAL A 359 -5.34 -27.36 1.07
N TRP A 360 -4.28 -27.01 0.34
CA TRP A 360 -3.36 -27.92 -0.31
C TRP A 360 -2.17 -28.22 0.60
N GLU A 361 -1.88 -29.50 0.81
CA GLU A 361 -0.62 -29.93 1.43
C GLU A 361 0.24 -30.65 0.39
N GLN A 362 1.52 -30.26 0.30
CA GLN A 362 2.50 -31.02 -0.47
C GLN A 362 3.23 -31.99 0.46
N ARG A 363 3.19 -33.28 0.11
CA ARG A 363 4.05 -34.31 0.71
C ARG A 363 4.87 -34.96 -0.37
N ARG A 364 6.20 -34.79 -0.31
CA ARG A 364 7.13 -35.20 -1.37
C ARG A 364 6.76 -34.52 -2.71
N SER A 365 6.50 -35.30 -3.76
CA SER A 365 6.12 -34.82 -5.09
C SER A 365 4.61 -34.81 -5.36
N ARG A 366 3.77 -35.07 -4.35
CA ARG A 366 2.31 -35.10 -4.50
C ARG A 366 1.67 -34.01 -3.66
N SER A 367 0.74 -33.28 -4.28
CA SER A 367 -0.13 -32.31 -3.63
C SER A 367 -1.56 -32.85 -3.59
N ARG A 368 -2.29 -32.55 -2.52
CA ARG A 368 -3.70 -32.93 -2.35
C ARG A 368 -4.44 -31.92 -1.48
N ILE A 369 -5.75 -31.83 -1.67
CA ILE A 369 -6.61 -31.08 -0.77
C ILE A 369 -6.72 -31.86 0.54
N THR A 370 -6.36 -31.23 1.65
CA THR A 370 -6.49 -31.80 3.00
C THR A 370 -7.67 -31.23 3.76
N HIS A 371 -8.14 -30.06 3.36
CA HIS A 371 -9.31 -29.40 3.92
C HIS A 371 -10.09 -28.70 2.83
N MET A 372 -11.41 -28.82 2.87
CA MET A 372 -12.34 -28.21 1.92
C MET A 372 -13.61 -27.84 2.68
N GLU A 373 -13.86 -26.54 2.83
CA GLU A 373 -15.03 -26.07 3.55
C GLU A 373 -15.55 -24.75 3.00
N GLU A 374 -16.84 -24.52 3.18
CA GLU A 374 -17.48 -23.24 2.93
C GLU A 374 -17.76 -22.57 4.28
N ILE A 375 -17.26 -21.34 4.42
CA ILE A 375 -17.39 -20.54 5.63
C ILE A 375 -17.96 -19.16 5.31
N PRO A 376 -18.50 -18.43 6.30
CA PRO A 376 -18.71 -16.99 6.16
C PRO A 376 -17.42 -16.32 5.71
N ALA A 377 -17.52 -15.36 4.79
CA ALA A 377 -16.36 -14.67 4.25
C ALA A 377 -15.46 -14.07 5.36
N PRO A 378 -14.24 -14.61 5.59
CA PRO A 378 -13.42 -14.24 6.75
C PRO A 378 -12.95 -12.79 6.68
N TRP A 379 -12.82 -12.26 5.47
CA TRP A 379 -12.44 -10.88 5.18
C TRP A 379 -13.49 -9.83 5.59
N LEU A 380 -14.72 -10.23 5.92
CA LEU A 380 -15.70 -9.32 6.52
C LEU A 380 -15.40 -9.00 8.00
N GLN A 381 -14.59 -9.84 8.66
CA GLN A 381 -14.30 -9.76 10.09
C GLN A 381 -12.82 -9.52 10.37
N SER A 382 -11.98 -9.51 9.34
CA SER A 382 -10.54 -9.40 9.48
C SER A 382 -9.92 -8.77 8.24
N ASP A 383 -8.97 -7.87 8.47
CA ASP A 383 -8.15 -7.29 7.41
C ASP A 383 -7.01 -8.22 6.96
N ALA A 384 -6.94 -9.45 7.49
CA ALA A 384 -5.86 -10.40 7.21
C ALA A 384 -5.50 -10.50 5.72
N ARG A 385 -6.52 -10.59 4.88
CA ARG A 385 -6.37 -10.67 3.42
C ARG A 385 -5.81 -9.38 2.81
N VAL A 386 -6.33 -8.22 3.24
CA VAL A 386 -5.87 -6.91 2.76
C VAL A 386 -4.41 -6.69 3.12
N ARG A 387 -3.98 -7.11 4.30
CA ARG A 387 -2.58 -7.03 4.71
C ARG A 387 -1.66 -7.75 3.76
N GLU A 388 -2.01 -8.96 3.36
CA GLU A 388 -1.23 -9.75 2.41
C GLU A 388 -1.17 -9.08 1.04
N PHE A 389 -2.22 -8.36 0.62
CA PHE A 389 -2.16 -7.55 -0.58
C PHE A 389 -1.17 -6.39 -0.43
N LEU A 390 -1.34 -5.59 0.62
CA LEU A 390 -0.65 -4.31 0.80
C LEU A 390 0.78 -4.44 1.34
N GLN A 391 1.16 -5.57 1.94
CA GLN A 391 2.48 -5.77 2.53
C GLN A 391 3.60 -5.85 1.49
N TYR A 392 3.29 -6.29 0.27
CA TYR A 392 4.27 -6.45 -0.81
C TYR A 392 4.28 -5.26 -1.79
N LEU A 393 3.63 -4.16 -1.39
CA LEU A 393 3.44 -2.91 -2.14
C LEU A 393 4.04 -1.73 -1.38
#